data_AF-A0A936S277-F1
#
_entry.id   AF-A0A936S277-F1
#
_cell.length_a   1.000
_cell.length_b   1.000
_cell.length_c   1.000
_cell.angle_alpha   90.00
_cell.angle_beta   90.00
_cell.angle_gamma   90.00
#
_symmetry.space_group_name_H-M   'P 1'
#
loop_
_entity.id
_entity.type
_entity.pdbx_description
1 polymer ?
#
loop_
_entity_poly.entity_id
_entity_poly.type
_entity_poly.pdbx_seq_one_letter_code
_entity_poly.pdbx_strand_id
1 'polypeptide(L)'
;MKRPFKDGRFFLHDSHRMGFVNVSRRSVIAALIRGGISAVAARYLMSTAAAETVFSLKLPEAGPPNRTPSFEVFLALSQLVTLRSLLDEASARRMYPLFLEEPWGAHHIHSTYAQLLALPDEADKLPRHAHPALGGKLSKGQVWFASHLLTTWYLGIYYHERTAPVRVAYSEALMHDLVHPGIPQRFDEGSGFGAWGDPPRMTKRP
;
A
#
# COMPACT_ATOMS: atom_id res chain seq x y z
N MET A 1 -51.49 -33.01 0.02
CA MET A 1 -51.13 -31.58 0.06
C MET A 1 -49.67 -31.45 0.45
N LYS A 2 -48.82 -31.02 -0.49
CA LYS A 2 -47.38 -30.78 -0.32
C LYS A 2 -47.07 -29.41 -0.94
N ARG A 3 -46.29 -28.60 -0.21
CA ARG A 3 -45.34 -27.53 -0.60
C ARG A 3 -45.44 -26.33 0.39
N PRO A 4 -44.42 -25.45 0.51
CA PRO A 4 -43.07 -25.53 -0.06
C PRO A 4 -41.93 -25.17 0.92
N PHE A 5 -40.72 -25.50 0.44
CA PHE A 5 -39.42 -24.90 0.70
C PHE A 5 -39.45 -23.44 1.21
N LYS A 6 -38.74 -23.16 2.31
CA LYS A 6 -38.38 -21.80 2.73
C LYS A 6 -37.09 -21.38 2.04
N ASP A 7 -37.25 -20.51 1.05
CA ASP A 7 -36.39 -19.40 0.64
C ASP A 7 -34.90 -19.48 0.98
N GLY A 8 -34.15 -19.87 -0.05
CA GLY A 8 -32.78 -19.42 -0.22
C GLY A 8 -32.77 -17.91 -0.44
N ARG A 9 -32.18 -17.17 0.49
CA ARG A 9 -31.65 -15.84 0.18
C ARG A 9 -30.26 -16.03 -0.39
N PHE A 10 -30.22 -16.13 -1.71
CA PHE A 10 -29.07 -15.72 -2.49
C PHE A 10 -28.77 -14.27 -2.11
N PHE A 11 -27.63 -14.04 -1.46
CA PHE A 11 -27.01 -12.73 -1.46
C PHE A 11 -26.57 -12.48 -2.89
N LEU A 12 -27.47 -11.90 -3.68
CA LEU A 12 -27.17 -11.37 -4.99
C LEU A 12 -26.12 -10.28 -4.78
N HIS A 13 -24.95 -10.53 -5.38
CA HIS A 13 -23.91 -9.56 -5.64
C HIS A 13 -24.53 -8.24 -6.09
N ASP A 14 -24.47 -7.25 -5.21
CA ASP A 14 -24.87 -5.90 -5.57
C ASP A 14 -23.81 -5.33 -6.50
N SER A 15 -24.27 -4.90 -7.67
CA SER A 15 -23.44 -4.40 -8.76
C SER A 15 -22.97 -2.99 -8.41
N HIS A 16 -21.84 -2.88 -7.70
CA HIS A 16 -21.36 -1.60 -7.21
C HIS A 16 -20.51 -0.85 -8.24
N ARG A 17 -21.05 0.31 -8.63
CA ARG A 17 -20.35 1.42 -9.30
C ARG A 17 -18.95 1.62 -8.72
N MET A 18 -17.97 1.95 -9.56
CA MET A 18 -16.63 2.41 -9.15
C MET A 18 -16.73 3.68 -8.28
N GLY A 19 -16.92 3.49 -6.98
CA GLY A 19 -16.99 4.54 -5.97
C GLY A 19 -15.68 4.63 -5.18
N PHE A 20 -15.44 5.80 -4.57
CA PHE A 20 -14.37 5.93 -3.60
C PHE A 20 -14.75 5.17 -2.32
N VAL A 21 -13.82 4.38 -1.80
CA VAL A 21 -13.97 3.60 -0.57
C VAL A 21 -13.01 4.16 0.47
N ASN A 22 -13.51 4.31 1.70
CA ASN A 22 -12.74 4.73 2.84
C ASN A 22 -12.00 3.54 3.43
N VAL A 23 -10.66 3.59 3.47
CA VAL A 23 -9.83 2.51 4.00
C VAL A 23 -9.18 2.94 5.32
N SER A 24 -9.30 2.12 6.36
CA SER A 24 -8.60 2.37 7.63
C SER A 24 -7.11 2.06 7.48
N ARG A 25 -6.26 3.07 7.67
CA ARG A 25 -4.80 2.91 7.69
C ARG A 25 -4.35 1.94 8.78
N ARG A 26 -5.03 1.95 9.93
CA ARG A 26 -4.70 1.09 11.07
C ARG A 26 -4.88 -0.39 10.75
N SER A 27 -5.98 -0.76 10.07
CA SER A 27 -6.21 -2.13 9.62
C SER A 27 -5.05 -2.64 8.76
N VAL A 28 -4.65 -1.82 7.78
CA VAL A 28 -3.60 -2.16 6.82
C VAL A 28 -2.24 -2.26 7.52
N ILE A 29 -1.88 -1.27 8.34
CA ILE A 29 -0.62 -1.30 9.13
C ILE A 29 -0.58 -2.54 10.02
N ALA A 30 -1.66 -2.83 10.74
CA ALA A 30 -1.73 -3.98 11.63
C ALA A 30 -1.62 -5.31 10.88
N ALA A 31 -2.16 -5.42 9.66
CA ALA A 31 -2.01 -6.60 8.82
C ALA A 31 -0.56 -6.77 8.35
N LEU A 32 0.09 -5.68 7.93
CA LEU A 32 1.47 -5.66 7.46
C LEU A 32 2.47 -5.98 8.59
N ILE A 33 2.34 -5.34 9.75
CA ILE A 33 3.22 -5.57 10.92
C ILE A 33 3.08 -7.00 11.43
N ARG A 34 1.84 -7.50 11.62
CA ARG A 34 1.60 -8.88 12.09
C ARG A 34 2.18 -9.93 11.13
N GLY A 35 2.27 -9.57 9.85
CA GLY A 35 2.85 -10.40 8.83
C GLY A 35 4.36 -10.56 8.91
N GLY A 36 5.07 -9.62 9.55
CA GLY A 36 6.53 -9.55 9.56
C GLY A 36 7.11 -8.71 8.41
N ILE A 37 6.57 -7.50 8.18
CA ILE A 37 7.13 -6.56 7.19
C ILE A 37 8.57 -6.15 7.54
N SER A 38 9.39 -5.82 6.54
CA SER A 38 10.80 -5.43 6.77
C SER A 38 10.96 -4.20 7.67
N ALA A 39 12.14 -4.03 8.29
CA ALA A 39 12.41 -2.92 9.20
C ALA A 39 12.30 -1.53 8.53
N VAL A 40 12.67 -1.42 7.25
CA VAL A 40 12.55 -0.17 6.46
C VAL A 40 11.08 0.17 6.26
N ALA A 41 10.30 -0.81 5.81
CA ALA A 41 8.87 -0.68 5.62
C ALA A 41 8.14 -0.37 6.94
N ALA A 42 8.51 -1.03 8.05
CA ALA A 42 7.95 -0.75 9.36
C ALA A 42 8.20 0.69 9.83
N ARG A 43 9.42 1.22 9.64
CA ARG A 43 9.75 2.62 9.97
C ARG A 43 8.92 3.61 9.16
N TYR A 44 8.79 3.37 7.85
CA TYR A 44 7.93 4.19 7.00
C TYR A 44 6.48 4.19 7.51
N LEU A 45 5.89 3.00 7.74
CA LEU A 45 4.50 2.89 8.21
C LEU A 45 4.28 3.56 9.58
N MET A 46 5.23 3.42 10.51
CA MET A 46 5.14 4.10 11.82
C MET A 46 5.19 5.62 11.69
N SER A 47 5.96 6.13 10.72
CA SER A 47 6.08 7.57 10.50
C SER A 47 4.83 8.19 9.86
N THR A 48 4.08 7.41 9.07
CA THR A 48 2.86 7.83 8.38
C THR A 48 1.58 7.54 9.18
N ALA A 49 1.65 6.69 10.21
CA ALA A 49 0.53 6.33 11.09
C ALA A 49 -0.09 7.50 11.88
N ALA A 50 0.61 8.64 11.98
CA ALA A 50 0.16 9.82 12.72
C ALA A 50 -0.80 10.72 11.93
N ALA A 51 -0.83 10.62 10.60
CA ALA A 51 -1.73 11.38 9.75
C ALA A 51 -3.02 10.57 9.52
N GLU A 52 -4.19 11.16 9.79
CA GLU A 52 -5.57 10.71 9.51
C GLU A 52 -5.84 9.19 9.39
N THR A 53 -6.74 8.66 10.22
CA THR A 53 -7.02 7.21 10.31
C THR A 53 -7.63 6.60 9.06
N VAL A 54 -8.29 7.40 8.21
CA VAL A 54 -9.05 6.96 7.05
C VAL A 54 -8.58 7.71 5.82
N PHE A 55 -8.39 7.01 4.70
CA PHE A 55 -8.10 7.63 3.41
C PHE A 55 -8.98 7.03 2.32
N SER A 56 -9.51 7.89 1.45
CA SER A 56 -10.40 7.48 0.38
C SER A 56 -9.62 7.07 -0.86
N LEU A 57 -9.88 5.86 -1.36
CA LEU A 57 -9.26 5.31 -2.57
C LEU A 57 -10.32 4.91 -3.59
N LYS A 58 -9.99 5.03 -4.87
CA LYS A 58 -10.75 4.40 -5.93
C LYS A 58 -10.27 2.95 -6.07
N LEU A 59 -11.09 2.00 -5.63
CA LEU A 59 -10.74 0.58 -5.62
C LEU A 59 -11.37 -0.11 -6.84
N PRO A 60 -10.58 -0.48 -7.87
CA PRO A 60 -11.10 -1.27 -8.98
C PRO A 60 -11.44 -2.68 -8.52
N GLU A 61 -12.32 -3.36 -9.27
CA GLU A 61 -12.56 -4.78 -9.05
C GLU A 61 -11.25 -5.56 -9.26
N ALA A 62 -10.99 -6.53 -8.38
CA ALA A 62 -9.79 -7.34 -8.46
C ALA A 62 -9.73 -8.18 -9.75
N GLY A 63 -10.86 -8.43 -10.40
CA GLY A 63 -10.96 -9.36 -11.53
C GLY A 63 -10.79 -10.83 -11.10
N PRO A 64 -10.95 -11.79 -12.03
CA PRO A 64 -10.76 -13.20 -11.74
C PRO A 64 -9.28 -13.53 -11.50
N PRO A 65 -8.94 -14.42 -10.54
CA PRO A 65 -7.57 -14.68 -10.09
C PRO A 65 -6.65 -15.34 -11.14
N ASN A 66 -7.23 -15.86 -12.23
CA ASN A 66 -6.51 -16.54 -13.30
C ASN A 66 -6.21 -15.62 -14.50
N ARG A 67 -6.49 -14.32 -14.39
CA ARG A 67 -6.13 -13.33 -15.41
C ARG A 67 -4.94 -12.51 -14.94
N THR A 68 -4.28 -11.83 -15.86
CA THR A 68 -3.31 -10.80 -15.53
C THR A 68 -4.06 -9.67 -14.80
N PRO A 69 -3.56 -9.19 -13.64
CA PRO A 69 -4.17 -8.04 -12.96
C PRO A 69 -4.10 -6.83 -13.88
N SER A 70 -4.94 -5.82 -13.67
CA SER A 70 -4.84 -4.58 -14.43
C SER A 70 -3.85 -3.61 -13.77
N PHE A 71 -3.44 -2.58 -14.51
CA PHE A 71 -2.61 -1.51 -13.96
C PHE A 71 -3.32 -0.79 -12.80
N GLU A 72 -4.63 -0.58 -12.92
CA GLU A 72 -5.44 0.08 -11.90
C GLU A 72 -5.44 -0.73 -10.60
N VAL A 73 -5.50 -2.08 -10.68
CA VAL A 73 -5.39 -2.96 -9.51
C VAL A 73 -4.00 -2.83 -8.87
N PHE A 74 -2.94 -2.80 -9.68
CA PHE A 74 -1.58 -2.61 -9.17
C PHE A 74 -1.39 -1.24 -8.50
N LEU A 75 -1.96 -0.17 -9.08
CA LEU A 75 -1.91 1.18 -8.52
C LEU A 75 -2.69 1.25 -7.20
N ALA A 76 -3.91 0.71 -7.16
CA ALA A 76 -4.71 0.65 -5.94
C ALA A 76 -4.01 -0.16 -4.84
N LEU A 77 -3.39 -1.29 -5.18
CA LEU A 77 -2.56 -2.06 -4.26
C LEU A 77 -1.37 -1.26 -3.74
N SER A 78 -0.68 -0.54 -4.61
CA SER A 78 0.43 0.35 -4.23
C SER A 78 -0.02 1.43 -3.25
N GLN A 79 -1.18 2.04 -3.50
CA GLN A 79 -1.79 3.05 -2.62
C GLN A 79 -2.16 2.46 -1.26
N LEU A 80 -2.72 1.26 -1.23
CA LEU A 80 -3.03 0.54 0.02
C LEU A 80 -1.75 0.27 0.82
N VAL A 81 -0.73 -0.30 0.20
CA VAL A 81 0.53 -0.71 0.86
C VAL A 81 1.34 0.49 1.35
N THR A 82 1.32 1.61 0.61
CA THR A 82 2.03 2.85 0.97
C THR A 82 1.21 3.80 1.85
N LEU A 83 -0.08 3.52 2.04
CA LEU A 83 -1.07 4.35 2.73
C LEU A 83 -1.25 5.76 2.13
N ARG A 84 -1.00 5.90 0.83
CA ARG A 84 -1.09 7.15 0.07
C ARG A 84 -2.27 7.11 -0.88
N SER A 85 -3.06 8.17 -0.91
CA SER A 85 -4.12 8.36 -1.92
C SER A 85 -3.57 8.82 -3.26
N LEU A 86 -2.44 9.52 -3.26
CA LEU A 86 -1.78 10.04 -4.44
C LEU A 86 -0.37 9.44 -4.52
N LEU A 87 -0.10 8.73 -5.61
CA LEU A 87 1.21 8.22 -5.99
C LEU A 87 1.52 8.72 -7.40
N ASP A 88 2.80 8.90 -7.71
CA ASP A 88 3.22 9.27 -9.06
C ASP A 88 2.88 8.15 -10.06
N GLU A 89 1.95 8.45 -10.98
CA GLU A 89 1.45 7.45 -11.92
C GLU A 89 2.54 7.00 -12.90
N ALA A 90 3.46 7.90 -13.30
CA ALA A 90 4.55 7.56 -14.20
C ALA A 90 5.49 6.51 -13.58
N SER A 91 5.81 6.67 -12.29
CA SER A 91 6.58 5.68 -11.51
C SER A 91 5.83 4.35 -11.38
N ALA A 92 4.52 4.39 -11.09
CA ALA A 92 3.71 3.19 -11.03
C ALA A 92 3.70 2.44 -12.38
N ARG A 93 3.60 3.16 -13.51
CA ARG A 93 3.63 2.58 -14.86
C ARG A 93 4.97 1.94 -15.20
N ARG A 94 6.09 2.45 -14.65
CA ARG A 94 7.41 1.82 -14.77
C ARG A 94 7.54 0.57 -13.90
N MET A 95 7.01 0.59 -12.68
CA MET A 95 7.07 -0.56 -11.76
C MET A 95 6.21 -1.73 -12.20
N TYR A 96 5.00 -1.45 -12.68
CA TYR A 96 4.00 -2.45 -13.00
C TYR A 96 4.49 -3.61 -13.90
N PRO A 97 5.10 -3.36 -15.07
CA PRO A 97 5.62 -4.44 -15.91
C PRO A 97 6.73 -5.24 -15.23
N LEU A 98 7.62 -4.60 -14.45
CA LEU A 98 8.70 -5.29 -13.74
C LEU A 98 8.15 -6.33 -12.75
N PHE A 99 7.10 -5.97 -12.01
CA PHE A 99 6.44 -6.91 -11.11
C PHE A 99 5.70 -8.01 -11.87
N LEU A 100 5.10 -7.72 -13.03
CA LEU A 100 4.38 -8.71 -13.83
C LEU A 100 5.28 -9.73 -14.53
N GLU A 101 6.48 -9.33 -14.92
CA GLU A 101 7.48 -10.21 -15.56
C GLU A 101 7.98 -11.30 -14.61
N GLU A 102 7.85 -11.09 -13.30
CA GLU A 102 8.23 -12.07 -12.31
C GLU A 102 7.23 -13.24 -12.26
N PRO A 103 7.71 -14.51 -12.12
CA PRO A 103 6.83 -15.68 -12.10
C PRO A 103 5.75 -15.65 -11.00
N TRP A 104 6.01 -14.92 -9.92
CA TRP A 104 5.13 -14.76 -8.77
C TRP A 104 4.28 -13.47 -8.81
N GLY A 105 4.55 -12.58 -9.77
CA GLY A 105 4.03 -11.23 -9.86
C GLY A 105 2.52 -11.13 -9.88
N ALA A 106 1.91 -11.68 -10.94
CA ALA A 106 0.46 -11.63 -11.15
C ALA A 106 -0.31 -12.23 -9.97
N HIS A 107 0.13 -13.40 -9.46
CA HIS A 107 -0.48 -14.05 -8.32
C HIS A 107 -0.41 -13.18 -7.05
N HIS A 108 0.74 -12.60 -6.74
CA HIS A 108 0.89 -11.79 -5.53
C HIS A 108 0.19 -10.43 -5.63
N ILE A 109 0.11 -9.82 -6.80
CA ILE A 109 -0.70 -8.61 -7.01
C ILE A 109 -2.17 -8.91 -6.68
N HIS A 110 -2.76 -9.93 -7.32
CA HIS A 110 -4.16 -10.28 -7.08
C HIS A 110 -4.44 -10.71 -5.64
N SER A 111 -3.67 -11.66 -5.14
CA SER A 111 -3.94 -12.27 -3.83
C SER A 111 -3.72 -11.27 -2.69
N THR A 112 -2.68 -10.42 -2.77
CA THR A 112 -2.44 -9.38 -1.76
C THR A 112 -3.51 -8.31 -1.82
N TYR A 113 -3.91 -7.86 -3.01
CA TYR A 113 -4.99 -6.89 -3.18
C TYR A 113 -6.31 -7.41 -2.61
N ALA A 114 -6.75 -8.61 -3.01
CA ALA A 114 -7.98 -9.22 -2.52
C ALA A 114 -7.97 -9.40 -0.99
N GLN A 115 -6.83 -9.80 -0.40
CA GLN A 115 -6.72 -10.00 1.04
C GLN A 115 -6.76 -8.69 1.83
N LEU A 116 -6.19 -7.60 1.29
CA LEU A 116 -6.28 -6.27 1.88
C LEU A 116 -7.70 -5.70 1.79
N LEU A 117 -8.42 -5.94 0.70
CA LEU A 117 -9.83 -5.55 0.57
C LEU A 117 -10.76 -6.31 1.52
N ALA A 118 -10.41 -7.54 1.88
CA ALA A 118 -11.18 -8.36 2.81
C ALA A 118 -10.90 -8.02 4.30
N LEU A 119 -10.06 -7.02 4.59
CA LEU A 119 -9.84 -6.57 5.96
C LEU A 119 -11.10 -5.87 6.48
N PRO A 120 -11.57 -6.19 7.71
CA PRO A 120 -12.76 -5.57 8.26
C PRO A 120 -12.53 -4.07 8.52
N ASP A 121 -13.54 -3.25 8.18
CA ASP A 121 -13.60 -1.80 8.42
C ASP A 121 -13.64 -1.44 9.93
N GLU A 122 -13.84 -2.43 10.80
CA GLU A 122 -14.07 -2.26 12.24
C GLU A 122 -12.81 -1.90 13.06
N ALA A 123 -11.62 -1.78 12.46
CA ALA A 123 -10.40 -1.46 13.22
C ALA A 123 -10.42 -0.08 13.90
N ASP A 124 -11.27 0.84 13.41
CA ASP A 124 -11.42 2.16 14.03
C ASP A 124 -12.32 2.15 15.29
N LYS A 125 -13.08 1.06 15.53
CA LYS A 125 -13.96 0.91 16.71
C LYS A 125 -13.34 0.09 17.84
N LEU A 126 -12.18 -0.51 17.64
CA LEU A 126 -11.57 -1.41 18.62
C LEU A 126 -10.74 -0.64 19.66
N PRO A 127 -10.91 -0.94 20.97
CA PRO A 127 -10.05 -0.39 22.02
C PRO A 127 -8.57 -0.66 21.73
N ARG A 128 -7.67 0.29 22.03
CA ARG A 128 -6.21 0.19 21.79
C ARG A 128 -5.55 -1.07 22.37
N HIS A 129 -6.21 -1.76 23.31
CA HIS A 129 -5.71 -2.96 23.99
C HIS A 129 -6.37 -4.26 23.51
N ALA A 130 -7.40 -4.18 22.67
CA ALA A 130 -8.12 -5.32 22.13
C ALA A 130 -7.64 -5.63 20.70
N HIS A 131 -6.44 -6.18 20.53
CA HIS A 131 -6.03 -6.67 19.21
C HIS A 131 -5.13 -7.90 19.29
N PRO A 132 -5.72 -9.10 19.12
CA PRO A 132 -5.08 -10.07 18.24
C PRO A 132 -6.00 -10.75 17.22
N ALA A 133 -7.34 -10.64 17.32
CA ALA A 133 -8.25 -11.60 16.67
C ALA A 133 -9.03 -11.10 15.42
N LEU A 134 -9.00 -9.81 15.09
CA LEU A 134 -9.78 -9.27 13.97
C LEU A 134 -8.86 -8.79 12.83
N GLY A 135 -9.15 -9.27 11.61
CA GLY A 135 -8.43 -8.98 10.36
C GLY A 135 -7.73 -10.21 9.77
N GLY A 136 -8.14 -10.64 8.58
CA GLY A 136 -7.52 -11.74 7.84
C GLY A 136 -6.00 -11.54 7.76
N LYS A 137 -5.23 -12.54 8.21
CA LYS A 137 -3.77 -12.45 8.22
C LYS A 137 -3.28 -12.59 6.78
N LEU A 138 -2.42 -11.66 6.36
CA LEU A 138 -1.63 -11.86 5.15
C LEU A 138 -0.75 -13.10 5.34
N SER A 139 -0.66 -13.93 4.31
CA SER A 139 0.29 -15.04 4.26
C SER A 139 1.72 -14.51 4.18
N LYS A 140 2.72 -15.32 4.56
CA LYS A 140 4.13 -14.91 4.48
C LYS A 140 4.54 -14.39 3.10
N GLY A 141 4.05 -15.01 2.03
CA GLY A 141 4.31 -14.57 0.66
C GLY A 141 3.70 -13.20 0.35
N GLN A 142 2.46 -12.95 0.79
CA GLN A 142 1.79 -11.65 0.62
C GLN A 142 2.49 -10.55 1.41
N VAL A 143 2.98 -10.86 2.62
CA VAL A 143 3.73 -9.91 3.44
C VAL A 143 5.06 -9.57 2.79
N TRP A 144 5.80 -10.59 2.34
CA TRP A 144 7.04 -10.39 1.60
C TRP A 144 6.81 -9.50 0.38
N PHE A 145 5.77 -9.80 -0.41
CA PHE A 145 5.43 -9.01 -1.59
C PHE A 145 5.07 -7.57 -1.23
N ALA A 146 4.22 -7.35 -0.23
CA ALA A 146 3.86 -6.02 0.23
C ALA A 146 5.07 -5.24 0.77
N SER A 147 5.97 -5.92 1.49
CA SER A 147 7.24 -5.34 1.94
C SER A 147 8.11 -4.94 0.76
N HIS A 148 8.21 -5.80 -0.26
CA HIS A 148 9.00 -5.57 -1.44
C HIS A 148 8.46 -4.38 -2.24
N LEU A 149 7.14 -4.36 -2.49
CA LEU A 149 6.46 -3.23 -3.14
C LEU A 149 6.65 -1.92 -2.37
N LEU A 150 6.47 -1.93 -1.05
CA LEU A 150 6.67 -0.73 -0.22
C LEU A 150 8.11 -0.25 -0.27
N THR A 151 9.08 -1.16 -0.22
CA THR A 151 10.50 -0.81 -0.29
C THR A 151 10.86 -0.22 -1.66
N THR A 152 10.29 -0.75 -2.74
CA THR A 152 10.46 -0.21 -4.10
C THR A 152 9.93 1.22 -4.21
N TRP A 153 8.75 1.51 -3.64
CA TRP A 153 8.23 2.87 -3.55
C TRP A 153 9.08 3.79 -2.67
N TYR A 154 9.54 3.26 -1.53
CA TYR A 154 10.35 4.02 -0.59
C TYR A 154 11.68 4.46 -1.20
N LEU A 155 12.39 3.55 -1.87
CA LEU A 155 13.71 3.82 -2.43
C LEU A 155 13.68 4.36 -3.87
N GLY A 156 12.58 4.17 -4.61
CA GLY A 156 12.52 4.43 -6.04
C GLY A 156 13.33 3.45 -6.89
N ILE A 157 13.71 2.31 -6.33
CA ILE A 157 14.54 1.29 -6.98
C ILE A 157 13.84 -0.06 -6.85
N TYR A 158 13.61 -0.71 -7.99
CA TYR A 158 13.21 -2.10 -8.05
C TYR A 158 14.46 -2.99 -7.96
N TYR A 159 14.46 -3.94 -7.01
CA TYR A 159 15.53 -4.91 -6.82
C TYR A 159 14.97 -6.30 -6.60
N HIS A 160 15.32 -7.25 -7.47
CA HIS A 160 15.04 -8.65 -7.28
C HIS A 160 16.27 -9.47 -7.70
N GLU A 161 16.52 -10.62 -7.05
CA GLU A 161 17.79 -11.36 -7.10
C GLU A 161 18.29 -11.71 -8.51
N ARG A 162 17.38 -11.74 -9.50
CA ARG A 162 17.67 -12.15 -10.88
C ARG A 162 17.89 -10.98 -11.84
N THR A 163 17.63 -9.75 -11.42
CA THR A 163 17.68 -8.56 -12.29
C THR A 163 18.64 -7.52 -11.74
N ALA A 164 19.32 -6.83 -12.65
CA ALA A 164 20.07 -5.63 -12.25
C ALA A 164 19.08 -4.62 -11.62
N PRO A 165 19.47 -3.90 -10.55
CA PRO A 165 18.59 -2.91 -9.94
C PRO A 165 18.08 -1.91 -10.99
N VAL A 166 16.76 -1.71 -11.05
CA VAL A 166 16.12 -0.79 -12.00
C VAL A 166 15.61 0.42 -11.23
N ARG A 167 16.09 1.62 -11.59
CA ARG A 167 15.54 2.87 -11.03
C ARG A 167 14.18 3.15 -11.64
N VAL A 168 13.15 3.20 -10.80
CA VAL A 168 11.75 3.43 -11.18
C VAL A 168 11.23 4.80 -10.75
N ALA A 169 11.87 5.44 -9.76
CA ALA A 169 11.60 6.81 -9.34
C ALA A 169 12.89 7.43 -8.80
N TYR A 170 12.98 8.77 -8.80
CA TYR A 170 14.04 9.47 -8.08
C TYR A 170 13.42 10.49 -7.14
N SER A 171 12.98 11.62 -7.68
CA SER A 171 12.37 12.70 -6.89
C SER A 171 11.05 12.30 -6.23
N GLU A 172 10.37 11.31 -6.80
CA GLU A 172 9.09 10.77 -6.34
C GLU A 172 9.25 9.61 -5.36
N ALA A 173 10.49 9.21 -5.02
CA ALA A 173 10.74 8.17 -4.03
C ALA A 173 10.28 8.62 -2.63
N LEU A 174 9.50 7.78 -1.96
CA LEU A 174 8.83 8.18 -0.71
C LEU A 174 9.81 8.42 0.46
N MET A 175 11.06 7.98 0.36
CA MET A 175 12.09 8.31 1.35
C MET A 175 12.29 9.82 1.48
N HIS A 176 12.11 10.59 0.40
CA HIS A 176 12.33 12.03 0.43
C HIS A 176 11.31 12.77 1.29
N ASP A 177 10.08 12.27 1.37
CA ASP A 177 9.03 12.80 2.25
C ASP A 177 9.39 12.70 3.75
N LEU A 178 10.22 11.73 4.13
CA LEU A 178 10.60 11.52 5.54
C LEU A 178 11.78 12.40 5.99
N VAL A 179 12.56 12.93 5.06
CA VAL A 179 13.79 13.69 5.35
C VAL A 179 13.71 15.18 4.99
N HIS A 180 12.72 15.61 4.20
CA HIS A 180 12.49 17.03 3.95
C HIS A 180 11.66 17.65 5.07
N PRO A 181 12.19 18.69 5.75
CA PRO A 181 12.77 19.87 5.09
C PRO A 181 14.29 20.07 5.21
N GLY A 182 15.05 19.15 5.81
CA GLY A 182 16.44 19.41 6.20
C GLY A 182 17.55 18.87 5.29
N ILE A 183 17.22 18.00 4.34
CA ILE A 183 18.21 17.35 3.46
C ILE A 183 17.75 17.50 2.02
N PRO A 184 18.34 18.40 1.21
CA PRO A 184 18.04 18.49 -0.22
C PRO A 184 18.31 17.16 -0.92
N GLN A 185 17.48 16.88 -1.92
CA GLN A 185 17.74 15.79 -2.85
C GLN A 185 19.01 16.13 -3.64
N ARG A 186 19.90 15.14 -3.83
CA ARG A 186 21.08 15.37 -4.68
C ARG A 186 20.62 15.70 -6.09
N PHE A 187 21.27 16.67 -6.74
CA PHE A 187 20.92 17.14 -8.09
C PHE A 187 19.57 17.89 -8.19
N ASP A 188 18.95 18.23 -7.06
CA ASP A 188 17.86 19.20 -7.01
C ASP A 188 18.40 20.52 -6.44
N GLU A 189 18.37 21.58 -7.26
CA GLU A 189 18.91 22.91 -6.94
C GLU A 189 17.94 23.77 -6.11
N GLY A 190 16.82 23.20 -5.65
CA GLY A 190 15.79 23.93 -4.91
C GLY A 190 16.22 24.55 -3.57
N SER A 191 17.37 24.15 -3.01
CA SER A 191 17.94 24.77 -1.81
C SER A 191 18.95 25.86 -2.18
N GLY A 192 18.65 27.12 -1.83
CA GLY A 192 19.57 28.24 -2.03
C GLY A 192 20.96 27.98 -1.42
N PHE A 193 21.99 28.58 -2.02
CA PHE A 193 23.37 28.50 -1.54
C PHE A 193 23.46 28.88 -0.05
N GLY A 194 24.11 28.03 0.76
CA GLY A 194 24.29 28.27 2.19
C GLY A 194 23.17 27.76 3.11
N ALA A 195 22.12 27.11 2.59
CA ALA A 195 21.03 26.52 3.39
C ALA A 195 21.49 25.45 4.42
N TRP A 196 22.73 24.98 4.31
CA TRP A 196 23.37 24.05 5.25
C TRP A 196 24.04 24.73 6.46
N GLY A 197 24.18 26.06 6.45
CA GLY A 197 24.80 26.81 7.53
C GLY A 197 23.90 26.94 8.77
N ASP A 198 22.59 26.86 8.56
CA ASP A 198 21.61 26.90 9.64
C ASP A 198 21.04 25.50 9.89
N PRO A 199 21.08 24.98 11.14
CA PRO A 199 20.45 23.71 11.44
C PRO A 199 18.93 23.81 11.18
N PRO A 200 18.31 22.76 10.59
CA PRO A 200 16.88 22.78 10.34
C PRO A 200 16.13 23.00 11.65
N ARG A 201 15.29 24.04 11.69
CA ARG A 201 14.43 24.30 12.85
C ARG A 201 13.50 23.11 12.99
N MET A 202 13.69 22.31 14.04
CA MET A 202 12.75 21.25 14.40
C MET A 202 11.43 21.92 14.79
N THR A 203 10.51 22.06 13.84
CA THR A 203 9.12 22.36 14.17
C THR A 203 8.60 21.15 14.95
N LYS A 204 8.18 21.39 16.20
CA LYS A 204 7.42 20.36 16.95
C LYS A 204 6.26 19.98 16.05
N ARG A 205 6.17 18.70 15.67
CA ARG A 205 5.07 18.17 14.87
C ARG A 205 3.74 18.59 15.52
N PRO A 206 2.75 19.07 14.75
CA PRO A 206 1.38 19.22 15.27
C PRO A 206 0.82 17.87 15.74
#